data_AF-A0A6D2LJ06-F1
#
_entry.id   AF-A0A6D2LJ06-F1
#
_cell.length_a   1.000
_cell.length_b   1.000
_cell.length_c   1.000
_cell.angle_alpha   90.00
_cell.angle_beta   90.00
_cell.angle_gamma   90.00
#
_symmetry.space_group_name_H-M   'P 1'
#
loop_
_entity.id
_entity.type
_entity.pdbx_description
1 polymer ?
#
loop_
_entity_poly.entity_id
_entity_poly.type
_entity_poly.pdbx_seq_one_letter_code
_entity_poly.pdbx_strand_id
1 'polypeptide(L)'
;MYRLYQPIAKGLEPVADVFKQHVTAEGNALIKQAEDAATSGGVQDQVLVTQIMELHDKYMDYVTKSFQSHTLFHKALKEAFEVFCNKNVAGSSSAELLATDKDLFAEFYRKKQARRLLFDRSGGEEHESSLLTKLKQQLGGQFTSKMEGMVTDMTLAKDSQLQFEAYLNTCVATKPGIDMTVTVLTTGFWPSYKTSDLNLPSEMINCIQVFKAYYELRTSHRRLVWIYSLGTCHVVGRFSAKPIELIVSTYQAAVLLLFNNTERLKYNEIVEQLNLTHEDLVRLLHSLSCAKYKILKKEPMSKTISRTDVFEFNSHFTDK
;
A
#
# COMPACT_ATOMS: atom_id res chain seq x y z
N MET A 1 -13.89 -5.03 22.84
CA MET A 1 -15.37 -5.10 22.81
C MET A 1 -15.85 -6.41 22.19
N TYR A 2 -15.57 -6.71 20.91
CA TYR A 2 -16.01 -7.95 20.23
C TYR A 2 -15.81 -9.24 21.06
N ARG A 3 -14.59 -9.50 21.54
CA ARG A 3 -14.25 -10.70 22.35
C ARG A 3 -15.05 -10.83 23.65
N LEU A 4 -15.58 -9.73 24.19
CA LEU A 4 -16.37 -9.74 25.42
C LEU A 4 -17.83 -10.12 25.16
N TYR A 5 -18.37 -9.74 24.00
CA TYR A 5 -19.75 -10.00 23.61
C TYR A 5 -19.91 -11.31 22.83
N GLN A 6 -18.86 -11.79 22.17
CA GLN A 6 -18.82 -13.07 21.44
C GLN A 6 -19.29 -14.29 22.27
N PRO A 7 -18.88 -14.49 23.54
CA PRO A 7 -19.31 -15.64 24.33
C PRO A 7 -20.77 -15.55 24.81
N ILE A 8 -21.42 -14.39 24.70
CA ILE A 8 -22.80 -14.19 25.15
C ILE A 8 -23.74 -14.61 24.02
N ALA A 9 -24.73 -15.46 24.33
CA ALA A 9 -25.76 -15.85 23.36
C ALA A 9 -26.46 -14.60 22.79
N LYS A 10 -26.42 -14.43 21.45
CA LYS A 10 -26.89 -13.23 20.74
C LYS A 10 -26.23 -11.90 21.15
N GLY A 11 -25.14 -11.94 21.93
CA GLY A 11 -24.47 -10.72 22.41
C GLY A 11 -23.85 -9.87 21.29
N LEU A 12 -23.59 -10.47 20.13
CA LEU A 12 -23.07 -9.75 18.96
C LEU A 12 -24.16 -9.03 18.16
N GLU A 13 -25.44 -9.38 18.29
CA GLU A 13 -26.53 -8.76 17.51
C GLU A 13 -26.65 -7.25 17.80
N PRO A 14 -26.74 -6.79 19.08
CA PRO A 14 -26.81 -5.36 19.36
C PRO A 14 -25.55 -4.60 18.93
N VAL A 15 -24.39 -5.24 19.01
CA VAL A 15 -23.11 -4.64 18.58
C VAL A 15 -23.08 -4.47 17.05
N ALA A 16 -23.57 -5.47 16.31
CA ALA A 16 -23.69 -5.40 14.86
C ALA A 16 -24.72 -4.32 14.43
N ASP A 17 -25.82 -4.16 15.16
CA ASP A 17 -26.80 -3.11 14.89
C ASP A 17 -26.27 -1.71 15.17
N VAL A 18 -25.55 -1.49 16.28
CA VAL A 18 -24.88 -0.20 16.55
C VAL A 18 -23.82 0.09 15.50
N PHE A 19 -23.05 -0.92 15.08
CA PHE A 19 -22.11 -0.80 13.98
C PHE A 19 -22.81 -0.37 12.69
N LYS A 20 -23.91 -1.04 12.31
CA LYS A 20 -24.73 -0.69 11.13
C LYS A 20 -25.21 0.76 11.20
N GLN A 21 -25.80 1.18 12.32
CA GLN A 21 -26.31 2.55 12.51
C GLN A 21 -25.20 3.60 12.36
N HIS A 22 -24.03 3.34 12.93
CA HIS A 22 -22.89 4.24 12.83
C HIS A 22 -22.38 4.38 11.39
N VAL A 23 -22.22 3.26 10.67
CA VAL A 23 -21.82 3.27 9.25
C VAL A 23 -22.85 4.01 8.39
N THR A 24 -24.14 3.75 8.61
CA THR A 24 -25.23 4.45 7.91
C THR A 24 -25.22 5.95 8.19
N ALA A 25 -24.93 6.37 9.43
CA ALA A 25 -24.85 7.78 9.78
C ALA A 25 -23.66 8.48 9.09
N GLU A 26 -22.47 7.87 9.06
CA GLU A 26 -21.32 8.41 8.31
C GLU A 26 -21.62 8.47 6.81
N GLY A 27 -22.20 7.41 6.22
CA GLY A 27 -22.55 7.38 4.79
C GLY A 27 -23.57 8.45 4.41
N ASN A 28 -24.60 8.67 5.24
CA ASN A 28 -25.57 9.74 5.04
C ASN A 28 -24.95 11.14 5.12
N ALA A 29 -23.94 11.34 5.98
CA ALA A 29 -23.24 12.61 6.08
C ALA A 29 -22.45 12.93 4.80
N LEU A 30 -21.82 11.92 4.19
CA LEU A 30 -21.14 12.08 2.89
C LEU A 30 -22.11 12.45 1.78
N ILE A 31 -23.26 11.76 1.70
CA ILE A 31 -24.31 12.06 0.73
C ILE A 31 -24.80 13.50 0.89
N LYS A 32 -25.11 13.91 2.13
CA LYS A 32 -25.56 15.27 2.40
C LYS A 32 -24.51 16.31 2.00
N GLN A 33 -23.23 16.06 2.29
CA GLN A 33 -22.15 16.95 1.89
C GLN A 33 -22.07 17.11 0.36
N ALA A 34 -22.28 16.02 -0.39
CA ALA A 34 -22.34 16.07 -1.83
C ALA A 34 -23.59 16.79 -2.34
N GLU A 35 -24.76 16.57 -1.75
CA GLU A 35 -26.00 17.30 -2.07
C GLU A 35 -25.85 18.82 -1.89
N ASP A 36 -25.36 19.25 -0.72
CA ASP A 36 -25.14 20.66 -0.40
C ASP A 36 -24.16 21.32 -1.38
N ALA A 37 -23.16 20.56 -1.82
CA ALA A 37 -22.19 21.03 -2.80
C ALA A 37 -22.79 21.02 -4.23
N ALA A 38 -23.73 20.15 -4.59
CA ALA A 38 -24.24 20.01 -5.96
C ALA A 38 -25.02 21.25 -6.40
N THR A 39 -25.72 21.88 -5.45
CA THR A 39 -26.34 23.20 -5.62
C THR A 39 -25.37 24.32 -6.00
N SER A 40 -24.05 24.10 -5.91
CA SER A 40 -23.01 25.09 -6.25
C SER A 40 -22.24 24.81 -7.56
N GLY A 41 -22.63 23.80 -8.34
CA GLY A 41 -22.15 23.61 -9.73
C GLY A 41 -20.78 22.92 -9.91
N GLY A 42 -20.34 22.10 -8.95
CA GLY A 42 -19.04 21.40 -9.00
C GLY A 42 -19.09 19.95 -9.49
N VAL A 43 -17.97 19.42 -9.98
CA VAL A 43 -17.75 17.99 -10.31
C VAL A 43 -17.71 17.18 -9.01
N GLN A 44 -18.80 16.50 -8.65
CA GLN A 44 -18.96 15.87 -7.33
C GLN A 44 -19.18 14.37 -7.34
N ASP A 45 -19.70 13.81 -8.43
CA ASP A 45 -20.02 12.39 -8.48
C ASP A 45 -18.76 11.53 -8.26
N GLN A 46 -17.63 11.92 -8.85
CA GLN A 46 -16.35 11.23 -8.63
C GLN A 46 -15.81 11.38 -7.20
N VAL A 47 -16.00 12.53 -6.56
CA VAL A 47 -15.57 12.79 -5.18
C VAL A 47 -16.42 11.98 -4.21
N LEU A 48 -17.74 12.00 -4.38
CA LEU A 48 -18.68 11.22 -3.57
C LEU A 48 -18.41 9.72 -3.69
N VAL A 49 -18.23 9.21 -4.91
CA VAL A 49 -17.88 7.80 -5.14
C VAL A 49 -16.57 7.45 -4.43
N THR A 50 -15.54 8.28 -4.55
CA THR A 50 -14.26 8.08 -3.85
C THR A 50 -14.46 7.97 -2.34
N GLN A 51 -15.21 8.90 -1.75
CA GLN A 51 -15.47 8.92 -0.30
C GLN A 51 -16.29 7.69 0.16
N ILE A 52 -17.29 7.27 -0.61
CA ILE A 52 -18.08 6.06 -0.32
C ILE A 52 -17.19 4.81 -0.35
N MET A 53 -16.26 4.73 -1.30
CA MET A 53 -15.35 3.59 -1.41
C MET A 53 -14.31 3.56 -0.28
N GLU A 54 -13.79 4.71 0.14
CA GLU A 54 -12.92 4.83 1.31
C GLU A 54 -13.65 4.47 2.61
N LEU A 55 -14.92 4.88 2.74
CA LEU A 55 -15.77 4.49 3.86
C LEU A 55 -15.95 2.98 3.93
N HIS A 56 -16.19 2.33 2.78
CA HIS A 56 -16.33 0.89 2.70
C HIS A 56 -15.04 0.19 3.16
N ASP A 57 -13.88 0.68 2.72
CA ASP A 57 -12.59 0.09 3.09
C ASP A 57 -12.29 0.23 4.58
N LYS A 58 -12.51 1.42 5.15
CA LYS A 58 -12.35 1.66 6.59
C LYS A 58 -13.15 0.63 7.40
N TYR A 59 -14.41 0.43 7.06
CA TYR A 59 -15.27 -0.47 7.82
C TYR A 59 -15.08 -1.95 7.50
N MET A 60 -14.72 -2.31 6.27
CA MET A 60 -14.34 -3.69 5.93
C MET A 60 -13.05 -4.12 6.64
N ASP A 61 -12.11 -3.20 6.85
CA ASP A 61 -10.90 -3.46 7.65
C ASP A 61 -11.26 -3.76 9.13
N TYR A 62 -12.22 -3.02 9.70
CA TYR A 62 -12.76 -3.33 11.02
C TYR A 62 -13.46 -4.70 11.05
N VAL A 63 -14.28 -5.03 10.05
CA VAL A 63 -14.92 -6.35 9.95
C VAL A 63 -13.89 -7.47 9.93
N THR A 64 -12.87 -7.34 9.10
CA THR A 64 -11.84 -8.37 8.96
C THR A 64 -10.96 -8.47 10.21
N LYS A 65 -10.37 -7.36 10.67
CA LYS A 65 -9.36 -7.38 11.73
C LYS A 65 -9.94 -7.37 13.14
N SER A 66 -10.97 -6.56 13.36
CA SER A 66 -11.52 -6.33 14.72
C SER A 66 -12.67 -7.29 15.05
N PHE A 67 -13.44 -7.68 14.04
CA PHE A 67 -14.57 -8.63 14.16
C PHE A 67 -14.27 -10.01 13.58
N GLN A 68 -13.01 -10.32 13.25
CA GLN A 68 -12.55 -11.63 12.80
C GLN A 68 -13.36 -12.20 11.61
N SER A 69 -13.75 -11.33 10.66
CA SER A 69 -14.57 -11.69 9.50
C SER A 69 -15.91 -12.34 9.87
N HIS A 70 -16.47 -11.98 11.03
CA HIS A 70 -17.74 -12.55 11.49
C HIS A 70 -18.91 -12.14 10.57
N THR A 71 -19.71 -13.13 10.17
CA THR A 71 -20.76 -12.99 9.15
C THR A 71 -21.81 -11.92 9.48
N LEU A 72 -22.20 -11.79 10.76
CA LEU A 72 -23.11 -10.72 11.21
C LEU A 72 -22.60 -9.32 10.86
N PHE A 73 -21.31 -9.06 10.98
CA PHE A 73 -20.74 -7.74 10.71
C PHE A 73 -20.55 -7.49 9.21
N HIS A 74 -20.27 -8.54 8.42
CA HIS A 74 -20.36 -8.45 6.96
C HIS A 74 -21.78 -8.11 6.49
N LYS A 75 -22.79 -8.76 7.07
CA LYS A 75 -24.20 -8.49 6.78
C LYS A 75 -24.59 -7.06 7.19
N ALA A 76 -24.23 -6.65 8.41
CA ALA A 76 -24.48 -5.29 8.90
C ALA A 76 -23.84 -4.22 8.04
N LEU A 77 -22.59 -4.42 7.60
CA LEU A 77 -21.91 -3.50 6.67
C LEU A 77 -22.64 -3.40 5.33
N LYS A 78 -23.04 -4.55 4.77
CA LYS A 78 -23.80 -4.59 3.51
C LYS A 78 -25.14 -3.85 3.62
N GLU A 79 -25.93 -4.15 4.65
CA GLU A 79 -27.21 -3.47 4.92
C GLU A 79 -27.01 -1.96 5.11
N ALA A 80 -25.97 -1.54 5.82
CA ALA A 80 -25.67 -0.12 6.02
C ALA A 80 -25.47 0.61 4.69
N PHE A 81 -24.67 0.04 3.79
CA PHE A 81 -24.39 0.60 2.46
C PHE A 81 -25.62 0.59 1.55
N GLU A 82 -26.46 -0.45 1.62
CA GLU A 82 -27.73 -0.48 0.89
C GLU A 82 -28.66 0.68 1.31
N VAL A 83 -28.64 1.10 2.58
CA VAL A 83 -29.51 2.20 3.05
C VAL A 83 -29.15 3.55 2.43
N PHE A 84 -27.86 3.89 2.38
CA PHE A 84 -27.46 5.22 1.92
C PHE A 84 -27.13 5.25 0.42
N CYS A 85 -26.48 4.22 -0.15
CA CYS A 85 -26.16 4.22 -1.57
C CYS A 85 -27.40 4.27 -2.47
N ASN A 86 -28.55 3.77 -2.00
CA ASN A 86 -29.81 3.82 -2.73
C ASN A 86 -30.56 5.15 -2.58
N LYS A 87 -30.03 6.13 -1.84
CA LYS A 87 -30.61 7.48 -1.77
C LYS A 87 -30.26 8.26 -3.03
N ASN A 88 -31.24 8.99 -3.57
CA ASN A 88 -31.06 9.82 -4.75
C ASN A 88 -30.31 11.11 -4.41
N VAL A 89 -29.20 11.36 -5.11
CA VAL A 89 -28.41 12.59 -5.04
C VAL A 89 -28.50 13.27 -6.41
N ALA A 90 -29.05 14.49 -6.46
CA ALA A 90 -29.16 15.26 -7.70
C ALA A 90 -29.80 14.52 -8.92
N GLY A 91 -30.72 13.58 -8.67
CA GLY A 91 -31.45 12.85 -9.72
C GLY A 91 -30.86 11.47 -10.09
N SER A 92 -29.78 11.02 -9.46
CA SER A 92 -29.27 9.65 -9.56
C SER A 92 -28.87 9.13 -8.17
N SER A 93 -29.13 7.86 -7.87
CA SER A 93 -28.65 7.29 -6.60
C SER A 93 -27.13 7.13 -6.60
N SER A 94 -26.49 7.11 -5.43
CA SER A 94 -25.06 6.81 -5.37
C SER A 94 -24.75 5.41 -5.91
N ALA A 95 -25.68 4.47 -5.78
CA ALA A 95 -25.60 3.13 -6.39
C ALA A 95 -25.68 3.20 -7.92
N GLU A 96 -26.55 4.04 -8.48
CA GLU A 96 -26.59 4.30 -9.93
C GLU A 96 -25.33 4.98 -10.42
N LEU A 97 -24.79 5.98 -9.70
CA LEU A 97 -23.51 6.62 -10.03
C LEU A 97 -22.35 5.61 -9.99
N LEU A 98 -22.29 4.75 -8.98
CA LEU A 98 -21.32 3.65 -8.89
C LEU A 98 -21.48 2.61 -10.00
N ALA A 99 -22.71 2.32 -10.42
CA ALA A 99 -23.01 1.33 -11.45
C ALA A 99 -22.87 1.87 -12.88
N THR A 100 -23.11 3.18 -13.08
CA THR A 100 -22.95 3.87 -14.37
C THR A 100 -21.51 4.29 -14.61
N ASP A 101 -20.77 4.69 -13.56
CA ASP A 101 -19.34 4.97 -13.65
C ASP A 101 -18.52 3.68 -13.50
N LYS A 102 -18.70 2.78 -14.48
CA LYS A 102 -17.97 1.51 -14.59
C LYS A 102 -16.45 1.75 -14.56
N ASP A 103 -15.97 2.82 -15.18
CA ASP A 103 -14.55 3.12 -15.24
C ASP A 103 -13.97 3.46 -13.86
N LEU A 104 -14.71 4.22 -13.05
CA LEU A 104 -14.32 4.52 -11.68
C LEU A 104 -14.31 3.27 -10.80
N PHE A 105 -15.37 2.44 -10.86
CA PHE A 105 -15.38 1.17 -10.13
C PHE A 105 -14.21 0.26 -10.56
N ALA A 106 -13.92 0.19 -11.86
CA ALA A 106 -12.78 -0.56 -12.39
C ALA A 106 -11.46 -0.04 -11.82
N GLU A 107 -11.26 1.28 -11.80
CA GLU A 107 -10.02 1.88 -11.31
C GLU A 107 -9.79 1.59 -9.83
N PHE A 108 -10.82 1.74 -9.00
CA PHE A 108 -10.72 1.45 -7.58
C PHE A 108 -10.49 -0.03 -7.31
N TYR A 109 -11.24 -0.91 -7.97
CA TYR A 109 -11.06 -2.35 -7.82
C TYR A 109 -9.63 -2.75 -8.21
N ARG A 110 -9.14 -2.23 -9.34
CA ARG A 110 -7.77 -2.43 -9.83
C ARG A 110 -6.73 -1.97 -8.82
N LYS A 111 -6.92 -0.82 -8.17
CA LYS A 111 -6.03 -0.33 -7.10
C LYS A 111 -5.99 -1.28 -5.89
N LYS A 112 -7.13 -1.86 -5.51
CA LYS A 112 -7.20 -2.82 -4.39
C LYS A 112 -6.57 -4.16 -4.76
N GLN A 113 -6.86 -4.66 -5.96
CA GLN A 113 -6.25 -5.88 -6.47
C GLN A 113 -4.73 -5.75 -6.54
N ALA A 114 -4.21 -4.61 -7.02
CA ALA A 114 -2.77 -4.36 -7.08
C ALA A 114 -2.10 -4.49 -5.70
N ARG A 115 -2.73 -3.94 -4.65
CA ARG A 115 -2.22 -4.07 -3.28
C ARG A 115 -2.21 -5.51 -2.80
N ARG A 116 -3.27 -6.28 -3.05
CA ARG A 116 -3.34 -7.69 -2.63
C ARG A 116 -2.28 -8.52 -3.37
N LEU A 117 -2.17 -8.37 -4.68
CA LEU A 117 -1.19 -9.08 -5.50
C LEU A 117 0.26 -8.80 -5.07
N LEU A 118 0.60 -7.56 -4.69
CA LEU A 118 1.96 -7.18 -4.31
C LEU A 118 2.30 -7.45 -2.85
N PHE A 119 1.33 -7.34 -1.93
CA PHE A 119 1.60 -7.34 -0.48
C PHE A 119 0.89 -8.44 0.31
N ASP A 120 -0.23 -8.97 -0.17
CA ASP A 120 -1.03 -9.98 0.54
C ASP A 120 -0.87 -11.35 -0.13
N ARG A 121 0.22 -12.04 0.24
CA ARG A 121 0.51 -13.40 -0.24
C ARG A 121 -0.43 -14.48 0.30
N SER A 122 -1.38 -14.13 1.18
CA SER A 122 -2.17 -15.10 1.95
C SER A 122 -3.57 -15.40 1.39
N GLY A 123 -4.07 -14.60 0.45
CA GLY A 123 -5.44 -14.70 -0.08
C GLY A 123 -5.54 -15.18 -1.53
N GLY A 124 -5.26 -16.47 -1.76
CA GLY A 124 -5.65 -17.30 -2.92
C GLY A 124 -5.77 -16.65 -4.31
N GLU A 125 -4.80 -16.91 -5.19
CA GLU A 125 -4.88 -16.64 -6.65
C GLU A 125 -6.18 -17.17 -7.28
N GLU A 126 -6.74 -18.24 -6.73
CA GLU A 126 -8.02 -18.82 -7.10
C GLU A 126 -9.22 -17.88 -6.82
N HIS A 127 -9.19 -17.14 -5.71
CA HIS A 127 -10.22 -16.16 -5.37
C HIS A 127 -10.23 -15.00 -6.37
N GLU A 128 -9.04 -14.45 -6.68
CA GLU A 128 -8.89 -13.39 -7.68
C GLU A 128 -9.36 -13.85 -9.06
N SER A 129 -9.00 -15.07 -9.46
CA SER A 129 -9.41 -15.65 -10.74
C SER A 129 -10.93 -15.86 -10.82
N SER A 130 -11.56 -16.35 -9.75
CA SER A 130 -13.01 -16.53 -9.67
C SER A 130 -13.75 -15.18 -9.74
N LEU A 131 -13.26 -14.18 -9.02
CA LEU A 131 -13.85 -12.85 -9.00
C LEU A 131 -13.72 -12.14 -10.35
N LEU A 132 -12.56 -12.23 -11.00
CA LEU A 132 -12.37 -11.72 -12.35
C LEU A 132 -13.26 -12.42 -13.37
N THR A 133 -13.44 -13.74 -13.26
CA THR A 133 -14.35 -14.50 -14.14
C THR A 133 -15.78 -13.98 -14.03
N LYS A 134 -16.27 -13.73 -12.80
CA LYS A 134 -17.60 -13.16 -12.57
C LYS A 134 -17.71 -11.74 -13.12
N LEU A 135 -16.71 -10.88 -12.88
CA LEU A 135 -16.69 -9.52 -13.42
C LEU A 135 -16.68 -9.52 -14.94
N LYS A 136 -15.92 -10.41 -15.57
CA LYS A 136 -15.87 -10.57 -17.03
C LYS A 136 -17.21 -10.99 -17.62
N GLN A 137 -17.93 -11.90 -16.94
CA GLN A 137 -19.27 -12.33 -17.35
C GLN A 137 -20.29 -11.19 -17.29
N GLN A 138 -20.21 -10.32 -16.27
CA GLN A 138 -21.19 -9.26 -16.04
C GLN A 138 -20.86 -7.96 -16.81
N LEU A 139 -19.59 -7.61 -16.93
CA LEU A 139 -19.12 -6.30 -17.41
C LEU A 139 -18.28 -6.39 -18.70
N GLY A 140 -17.97 -7.59 -19.17
CA GLY A 140 -17.26 -7.84 -20.42
C GLY A 140 -15.73 -7.87 -20.30
N GLY A 141 -15.07 -8.40 -21.33
CA GLY A 141 -13.61 -8.60 -21.33
C GLY A 141 -12.79 -7.31 -21.41
N GLN A 142 -13.31 -6.25 -22.03
CA GLN A 142 -12.62 -4.95 -22.06
C GLN A 142 -12.49 -4.35 -20.65
N PHE A 143 -13.52 -4.52 -19.82
CA PHE A 143 -13.54 -4.05 -18.45
C PHE A 143 -12.46 -4.73 -17.60
N THR A 144 -12.31 -6.06 -17.72
CA THR A 144 -11.38 -6.85 -16.92
C THR A 144 -9.96 -6.91 -17.49
N SER A 145 -9.74 -6.48 -18.73
CA SER A 145 -8.46 -6.66 -19.45
C SER A 145 -7.23 -6.19 -18.65
N LYS A 146 -7.27 -5.00 -18.05
CA LYS A 146 -6.14 -4.48 -17.26
C LYS A 146 -5.87 -5.31 -16.00
N MET A 147 -6.93 -5.77 -15.33
CA MET A 147 -6.84 -6.58 -14.12
C MET A 147 -6.33 -8.00 -14.41
N GLU A 148 -6.80 -8.60 -15.51
CA GLU A 148 -6.29 -9.88 -16.03
C GLU A 148 -4.81 -9.78 -16.38
N GLY A 149 -4.39 -8.66 -16.97
CA GLY A 149 -2.99 -8.33 -17.22
C GLY A 149 -2.14 -8.28 -15.95
N MET A 150 -2.66 -7.71 -14.86
CA MET A 150 -1.95 -7.68 -13.56
C MET A 150 -1.74 -9.08 -12.98
N VAL A 151 -2.76 -9.95 -13.06
CA VAL A 151 -2.62 -11.35 -12.62
C VAL A 151 -1.58 -12.08 -13.47
N THR A 152 -1.60 -11.86 -14.79
CA THR A 152 -0.62 -12.45 -15.73
C THR A 152 0.80 -12.01 -15.39
N ASP A 153 1.03 -10.72 -15.11
CA ASP A 153 2.33 -10.21 -14.68
C ASP A 153 2.84 -10.91 -13.41
N MET A 154 1.96 -11.17 -12.43
CA MET A 154 2.34 -11.88 -11.20
C MET A 154 2.72 -13.35 -11.45
N THR A 155 2.04 -14.02 -12.37
CA THR A 155 2.41 -15.37 -12.80
C THR A 155 3.79 -15.37 -13.47
N LEU A 156 4.00 -14.45 -14.42
CA LEU A 156 5.27 -14.34 -15.15
C LEU A 156 6.44 -13.91 -14.26
N ALA A 157 6.17 -13.15 -13.20
CA ALA A 157 7.19 -12.71 -12.26
C ALA A 157 7.88 -13.87 -11.55
N LYS A 158 7.15 -14.95 -11.23
CA LYS A 158 7.73 -16.16 -10.58
C LYS A 158 8.78 -16.81 -11.49
N ASP A 159 8.43 -17.04 -12.75
CA ASP A 159 9.35 -17.65 -13.72
C ASP A 159 10.53 -16.73 -14.04
N SER A 160 10.27 -15.43 -14.16
CA SER A 160 11.31 -14.41 -14.40
C SER A 160 12.32 -14.37 -13.26
N GLN A 161 11.85 -14.49 -12.01
CA GLN A 161 12.72 -14.52 -10.83
C GLN A 161 13.65 -15.75 -10.84
N LEU A 162 13.13 -16.94 -11.13
CA LEU A 162 13.95 -18.16 -11.23
C LEU A 162 15.04 -18.03 -12.31
N GLN A 163 14.69 -17.42 -13.45
CA GLN A 163 15.67 -17.15 -14.51
C GLN A 163 16.72 -16.13 -14.09
N PHE A 164 16.35 -15.13 -13.27
CA PHE A 164 17.29 -14.15 -12.73
C PHE A 164 18.27 -14.78 -11.75
N GLU A 165 17.79 -15.63 -10.85
CA GLU A 165 18.63 -16.40 -9.94
C GLU A 165 19.60 -17.33 -10.70
N ALA A 166 19.14 -17.99 -11.75
CA ALA A 166 20.00 -18.78 -12.62
C ALA A 166 21.11 -17.93 -13.28
N TYR A 167 20.76 -16.73 -13.78
CA TYR A 167 21.73 -15.80 -14.34
C TYR A 167 22.79 -15.35 -13.31
N LEU A 168 22.37 -15.02 -12.08
CA LEU A 168 23.29 -14.66 -10.99
C LEU A 168 24.25 -15.79 -10.63
N ASN A 169 23.85 -17.04 -10.82
CA ASN A 169 24.73 -18.20 -10.59
C ASN A 169 25.71 -18.45 -11.74
N THR A 170 25.37 -18.06 -12.97
CA THR A 170 26.29 -18.19 -14.12
C THR A 170 27.38 -17.11 -14.14
N CYS A 171 27.14 -15.94 -13.54
CA CYS A 171 28.09 -14.83 -13.51
C CYS A 171 28.48 -14.49 -12.06
N VAL A 172 29.48 -15.19 -11.51
CA VAL A 172 29.96 -14.98 -10.12
C VAL A 172 30.44 -13.54 -9.88
N ALA A 173 31.02 -12.89 -10.90
CA ALA A 173 31.51 -11.51 -10.83
C ALA A 173 30.40 -10.45 -10.73
N THR A 174 29.12 -10.81 -10.95
CA THR A 174 27.98 -9.88 -10.90
C THR A 174 27.09 -10.07 -9.69
N LYS A 175 27.47 -10.89 -8.69
CA LYS A 175 26.67 -11.03 -7.47
C LYS A 175 26.71 -9.74 -6.66
N PRO A 176 25.57 -9.06 -6.41
CA PRO A 176 25.57 -7.76 -5.76
C PRO A 176 25.83 -7.82 -4.24
N GLY A 177 26.04 -9.01 -3.67
CA GLY A 177 26.23 -9.22 -2.23
C GLY A 177 24.93 -9.12 -1.42
N ILE A 178 23.81 -8.86 -2.07
CA ILE A 178 22.47 -8.72 -1.49
C ILE A 178 21.52 -9.65 -2.25
N ASP A 179 20.64 -10.34 -1.52
CA ASP A 179 19.57 -11.11 -2.14
C ASP A 179 18.51 -10.18 -2.73
N MET A 180 18.11 -10.43 -3.98
CA MET A 180 17.25 -9.53 -4.75
C MET A 180 16.12 -10.30 -5.43
N THR A 181 14.88 -9.94 -5.07
CA THR A 181 13.68 -10.35 -5.77
C THR A 181 13.11 -9.17 -6.55
N VAL A 182 12.82 -9.36 -7.83
CA VAL A 182 12.26 -8.30 -8.69
C VAL A 182 10.97 -8.74 -9.33
N THR A 183 9.94 -7.90 -9.23
CA THR A 183 8.65 -8.10 -9.90
C THR A 183 8.48 -7.02 -10.97
N VAL A 184 8.42 -7.43 -12.24
CA VAL A 184 8.25 -6.52 -13.38
C VAL A 184 6.76 -6.34 -13.64
N LEU A 185 6.30 -5.09 -13.69
CA LEU A 185 4.90 -4.71 -13.86
C LEU A 185 4.69 -4.01 -15.20
N THR A 186 3.67 -4.44 -15.96
CA THR A 186 3.37 -3.86 -17.28
C THR A 186 2.66 -2.51 -17.12
N THR A 187 3.26 -1.45 -17.69
CA THR A 187 2.66 -0.11 -17.68
C THR A 187 1.31 -0.11 -18.40
N GLY A 188 0.28 0.52 -17.81
CA GLY A 188 -1.07 0.58 -18.36
C GLY A 188 -2.04 -0.46 -17.79
N PHE A 189 -1.53 -1.60 -17.32
CA PHE A 189 -2.32 -2.57 -16.55
C PHE A 189 -2.43 -2.14 -15.09
N TRP A 190 -1.28 -1.86 -14.47
CA TRP A 190 -1.22 -1.49 -13.06
C TRP A 190 -1.67 -0.03 -12.82
N PRO A 191 -2.10 0.30 -11.60
CA PRO A 191 -2.32 1.69 -11.19
C PRO A 191 -1.08 2.55 -11.39
N SER A 192 -1.29 3.85 -11.59
CA SER A 192 -0.18 4.81 -11.65
C SER A 192 0.45 4.97 -10.28
N TYR A 193 1.76 4.80 -10.20
CA TYR A 193 2.54 5.03 -8.99
C TYR A 193 3.46 6.24 -9.19
N LYS A 194 3.60 7.04 -8.14
CA LYS A 194 4.51 8.19 -8.15
C LYS A 194 5.95 7.70 -8.25
N THR A 195 6.67 8.17 -9.26
CA THR A 195 8.12 7.96 -9.37
C THR A 195 8.86 8.91 -8.43
N SER A 196 10.07 8.53 -8.03
CA SER A 196 10.92 9.35 -7.18
C SER A 196 12.33 9.42 -7.74
N ASP A 197 12.89 10.62 -7.71
CA ASP A 197 14.30 10.86 -8.05
C ASP A 197 15.21 10.60 -6.84
N LEU A 198 14.89 9.54 -6.08
CA LEU A 198 15.61 9.14 -4.88
C LEU A 198 17.03 8.74 -5.25
N ASN A 199 18.02 9.38 -4.63
CA ASN A 199 19.39 8.95 -4.70
C ASN A 199 19.58 7.73 -3.80
N LEU A 200 19.69 6.55 -4.42
CA LEU A 200 19.89 5.30 -3.68
C LEU A 200 21.33 5.13 -3.19
N PRO A 201 21.55 4.47 -2.04
CA PRO A 201 22.88 4.02 -1.64
C PRO A 201 23.53 3.10 -2.68
N SER A 202 24.86 3.09 -2.71
CA SER A 202 25.65 2.40 -3.74
C SER A 202 25.36 0.90 -3.81
N GLU A 203 25.08 0.27 -2.66
CA GLU A 203 24.73 -1.14 -2.57
C GLU A 203 23.43 -1.46 -3.34
N MET A 204 22.44 -0.58 -3.25
CA MET A 204 21.17 -0.72 -3.97
C MET A 204 21.32 -0.41 -5.46
N ILE A 205 22.15 0.57 -5.82
CA ILE A 205 22.45 0.90 -7.23
C ILE A 205 23.07 -0.31 -7.93
N ASN A 206 24.00 -1.01 -7.29
CA ASN A 206 24.61 -2.21 -7.86
C ASN A 206 23.55 -3.28 -8.20
N CYS A 207 22.61 -3.55 -7.28
CA CYS A 207 21.50 -4.46 -7.52
C CYS A 207 20.67 -4.06 -8.76
N ILE A 208 20.35 -2.77 -8.90
CA ILE A 208 19.61 -2.24 -10.04
C ILE A 208 20.37 -2.45 -11.35
N GLN A 209 21.68 -2.18 -11.36
CA GLN A 209 22.52 -2.32 -12.55
C GLN A 209 22.62 -3.78 -13.01
N VAL A 210 22.80 -4.71 -12.07
CA VAL A 210 22.84 -6.15 -12.36
C VAL A 210 21.52 -6.63 -12.96
N PHE A 211 20.38 -6.24 -12.37
CA PHE A 211 19.07 -6.59 -12.91
C PHE A 211 18.82 -5.95 -14.29
N LYS A 212 19.24 -4.69 -14.49
CA LYS A 212 19.12 -4.01 -15.77
C LYS A 212 19.88 -4.75 -16.88
N ALA A 213 21.14 -5.12 -16.64
CA ALA A 213 21.94 -5.89 -17.60
C ALA A 213 21.28 -7.24 -17.93
N TYR A 214 20.77 -7.94 -16.92
CA TYR A 214 19.99 -9.17 -17.10
C TYR A 214 18.75 -8.96 -17.98
N TYR A 215 18.01 -7.88 -17.77
CA TYR A 215 16.73 -7.63 -18.43
C TYR A 215 16.89 -7.19 -19.89
N GLU A 216 17.93 -6.39 -20.17
CA GLU A 216 18.27 -5.93 -21.53
C GLU A 216 18.70 -7.08 -22.45
N LEU A 217 19.31 -8.13 -21.92
CA LEU A 217 19.68 -9.33 -22.70
C LEU A 217 18.47 -10.11 -23.22
N ARG A 218 17.32 -10.04 -22.53
CA ARG A 218 16.10 -10.80 -22.89
C ARG A 218 15.05 -9.97 -23.60
N THR A 219 15.05 -8.67 -23.38
CA THR A 219 14.00 -7.79 -23.90
C THR A 219 14.63 -6.69 -24.74
N SER A 220 14.30 -6.68 -26.02
CA SER A 220 14.64 -5.56 -26.90
C SER A 220 13.61 -4.44 -26.72
N HIS A 221 14.09 -3.20 -26.66
CA HIS A 221 13.26 -1.97 -26.69
C HIS A 221 12.29 -1.76 -25.51
N ARG A 222 12.51 -2.39 -24.35
CA ARG A 222 11.74 -2.09 -23.12
C ARG A 222 12.53 -1.17 -22.20
N ARG A 223 11.84 -0.22 -21.57
CA ARG A 223 12.41 0.68 -20.56
C ARG A 223 11.83 0.36 -19.19
N LEU A 224 12.70 0.09 -18.22
CA LEU A 224 12.32 -0.11 -16.82
C LEU A 224 12.30 1.23 -16.07
N VAL A 225 11.32 1.38 -15.16
CA VAL A 225 11.23 2.47 -14.19
C VAL A 225 10.98 1.84 -12.83
N TRP A 226 11.81 2.17 -11.84
CA TRP A 226 11.70 1.62 -10.49
C TRP A 226 10.69 2.40 -9.64
N ILE A 227 9.81 1.67 -8.95
CA ILE A 227 8.81 2.25 -8.04
C ILE A 227 9.20 1.92 -6.59
N TYR A 228 10.05 2.75 -5.99
CA TYR A 228 10.61 2.50 -4.65
C TYR A 228 9.56 2.48 -3.53
N SER A 229 8.38 3.07 -3.75
CA SER A 229 7.28 3.06 -2.77
C SER A 229 6.65 1.68 -2.59
N LEU A 230 6.89 0.74 -3.51
CA LEU A 230 6.38 -0.63 -3.43
C LEU A 230 7.44 -1.62 -2.91
N GLY A 231 8.69 -1.16 -2.73
CA GLY A 231 9.79 -2.01 -2.33
C GLY A 231 9.88 -2.22 -0.82
N THR A 232 10.30 -3.43 -0.45
CA THR A 232 10.58 -3.85 0.93
C THR A 232 12.03 -4.32 1.00
N CYS A 233 12.71 -4.00 2.08
CA CYS A 233 14.09 -4.38 2.34
C CYS A 233 14.21 -5.06 3.71
N HIS A 234 15.04 -6.08 3.77
CA HIS A 234 15.46 -6.73 5.00
C HIS A 234 16.86 -6.20 5.36
N VAL A 235 16.95 -5.44 6.44
CA VAL A 235 18.19 -4.77 6.87
C VAL A 235 18.58 -5.31 8.24
N VAL A 236 19.80 -5.82 8.38
CA VAL A 236 20.32 -6.27 9.67
C VAL A 236 20.95 -5.09 10.41
N GLY A 237 20.26 -4.58 11.43
CA GLY A 237 20.81 -3.56 12.34
C GLY A 237 21.73 -4.20 13.37
N ARG A 238 23.00 -3.77 13.41
CA ARG A 238 23.99 -4.24 14.38
C ARG A 238 23.94 -3.40 15.66
N PHE A 239 22.98 -3.71 16.54
CA PHE A 239 22.84 -3.07 17.84
C PHE A 239 23.76 -3.70 18.89
N SER A 240 24.08 -2.96 19.94
CA SER A 240 25.03 -3.39 21.00
C SER A 240 24.54 -4.63 21.76
N ALA A 241 23.22 -4.82 21.90
CA ALA A 241 22.66 -5.96 22.61
C ALA A 241 22.63 -7.23 21.75
N LYS A 242 22.11 -7.13 20.53
CA LYS A 242 22.05 -8.21 19.53
C LYS A 242 21.80 -7.63 18.14
N PRO A 243 22.23 -8.32 17.06
CA PRO A 243 21.73 -8.02 15.73
C PRO A 243 20.20 -8.18 15.66
N ILE A 244 19.52 -7.26 14.99
CA ILE A 244 18.07 -7.31 14.79
C ILE A 244 17.79 -7.15 13.30
N GLU A 245 16.98 -8.06 12.74
CA GLU A 245 16.49 -7.95 11.37
C GLU A 245 15.31 -6.97 11.32
N LEU A 246 15.45 -5.94 10.50
CA LEU A 246 14.46 -4.89 10.28
C LEU A 246 13.82 -5.11 8.91
N ILE A 247 12.49 -5.22 8.89
CA ILE A 247 11.70 -5.21 7.66
C ILE A 247 11.19 -3.79 7.46
N VAL A 248 11.75 -3.11 6.46
CA VAL A 248 11.55 -1.67 6.23
C VAL A 248 11.25 -1.39 4.76
N SER A 249 10.66 -0.23 4.45
CA SER A 249 10.50 0.20 3.06
C SER A 249 11.86 0.55 2.43
N THR A 250 11.94 0.56 1.09
CA THR A 250 13.16 0.99 0.39
C THR A 250 13.62 2.39 0.80
N TYR A 251 12.69 3.32 1.03
CA TYR A 251 13.00 4.66 1.51
C TYR A 251 13.60 4.66 2.93
N GLN A 252 13.03 3.87 3.84
CA GLN A 252 13.57 3.74 5.20
C GLN A 252 14.96 3.09 5.18
N ALA A 253 15.16 2.04 4.38
CA ALA A 253 16.46 1.41 4.20
C ALA A 253 17.49 2.40 3.64
N ALA A 254 17.14 3.22 2.63
CA ALA A 254 18.02 4.24 2.09
C ALA A 254 18.49 5.24 3.17
N VAL A 255 17.59 5.70 4.03
CA VAL A 255 17.93 6.57 5.18
C VAL A 255 18.86 5.85 6.16
N LEU A 256 18.55 4.60 6.53
CA LEU A 256 19.34 3.86 7.52
C LEU A 256 20.76 3.56 7.02
N LEU A 257 20.94 3.27 5.73
CA LEU A 257 22.25 2.96 5.15
C LEU A 257 23.21 4.16 5.15
N LEU A 258 22.72 5.41 5.19
CA LEU A 258 23.58 6.59 5.35
C LEU A 258 24.41 6.53 6.64
N PHE A 259 23.86 5.93 7.69
CA PHE A 259 24.49 5.84 9.00
C PHE A 259 25.61 4.78 9.08
N ASN A 260 25.86 4.02 8.01
CA ASN A 260 27.03 3.15 7.94
C ASN A 260 28.35 3.92 7.83
N ASN A 261 28.30 5.15 7.29
CA ASN A 261 29.48 5.99 7.06
C ASN A 261 29.62 7.14 8.07
N THR A 262 28.57 7.41 8.86
CA THR A 262 28.55 8.47 9.87
C THR A 262 27.56 8.13 10.98
N GLU A 263 27.93 8.42 12.23
CA GLU A 263 27.05 8.16 13.37
C GLU A 263 25.91 9.18 13.48
N ARG A 264 26.10 10.39 12.93
CA ARG A 264 25.21 11.54 13.13
C ARG A 264 25.02 12.33 11.84
N LEU A 265 23.77 12.70 11.55
CA LEU A 265 23.37 13.46 10.36
C LEU A 265 22.31 14.51 10.70
N LYS A 266 22.47 15.71 10.16
CA LYS A 266 21.46 16.77 10.20
C LYS A 266 20.36 16.48 9.19
N TYR A 267 19.15 16.97 9.46
CA TYR A 267 18.03 16.86 8.55
C TYR A 267 18.37 17.27 7.10
N ASN A 268 19.01 18.42 6.91
CA ASN A 268 19.35 18.93 5.58
C ASN A 268 20.38 18.06 4.85
N GLU A 269 21.32 17.45 5.57
CA GLU A 269 22.31 16.54 4.96
C GLU A 269 21.62 15.28 4.40
N ILE A 270 20.60 14.78 5.09
CA ILE A 270 19.80 13.63 4.60
C ILE A 270 18.98 14.03 3.36
N VAL A 271 18.40 15.24 3.35
CA VAL A 271 17.68 15.76 2.16
C VAL A 271 18.61 15.80 0.95
N GLU A 272 19.80 16.39 1.11
CA GLU A 272 20.76 16.55 0.02
C GLU A 272 21.29 15.20 -0.49
N GLN A 273 21.62 14.28 0.41
CA GLN A 273 22.15 12.97 0.02
C GLN A 273 21.12 12.10 -0.70
N LEU A 274 19.86 12.08 -0.24
CA LEU A 274 18.82 11.21 -0.79
C LEU A 274 17.92 11.88 -1.83
N ASN A 275 17.98 13.21 -1.98
CA ASN A 275 17.09 13.98 -2.86
C ASN A 275 15.59 13.73 -2.56
N LEU A 276 15.23 13.72 -1.27
CA LEU A 276 13.86 13.51 -0.81
C LEU A 276 13.11 14.82 -0.60
N THR A 277 11.80 14.80 -0.86
CA THR A 277 10.94 15.94 -0.53
C THR A 277 10.84 16.12 1.00
N HIS A 278 10.58 17.35 1.43
CA HIS A 278 10.39 17.66 2.85
C HIS A 278 9.28 16.79 3.49
N GLU A 279 8.15 16.63 2.79
CA GLU A 279 7.00 15.87 3.27
C GLU A 279 7.32 14.38 3.45
N ASP A 280 8.00 13.78 2.47
CA ASP A 280 8.37 12.37 2.52
C ASP A 280 9.41 12.12 3.64
N LEU A 281 10.43 12.97 3.74
CA LEU A 281 11.47 12.80 4.74
C LEU A 281 10.96 12.99 6.17
N VAL A 282 10.04 13.93 6.41
CA VAL A 282 9.38 14.10 7.72
C VAL A 282 8.67 12.81 8.15
N ARG A 283 7.92 12.17 7.24
CA ARG A 283 7.21 10.91 7.53
C ARG A 283 8.19 9.78 7.83
N LEU A 284 9.27 9.67 7.04
CA LEU A 284 10.30 8.65 7.21
C LEU A 284 11.02 8.81 8.55
N LEU A 285 11.55 9.99 8.84
CA LEU A 285 12.28 10.24 10.09
C LEU A 285 11.38 10.14 11.31
N HIS A 286 10.12 10.57 11.23
CA HIS A 286 9.15 10.35 12.31
C HIS A 286 8.97 8.84 12.58
N SER A 287 8.83 8.02 11.54
CA SER A 287 8.68 6.57 11.68
C SER A 287 9.90 5.88 12.31
N LEU A 288 11.10 6.41 12.08
CA LEU A 288 12.37 5.84 12.55
C LEU A 288 12.84 6.37 13.91
N SER A 289 12.34 7.53 14.38
CA SER A 289 12.84 8.20 15.59
C SER A 289 11.79 8.60 16.63
N CYS A 290 10.55 8.88 16.21
CA CYS A 290 9.49 9.35 17.10
C CYS A 290 8.45 8.27 17.41
N ALA A 291 8.27 7.31 16.51
CA ALA A 291 7.28 6.24 16.63
C ALA A 291 7.68 5.17 17.65
N LYS A 292 7.01 4.01 17.60
CA LYS A 292 7.20 2.90 18.54
C LYS A 292 8.66 2.41 18.59
N TYR A 293 9.27 2.22 17.41
CA TYR A 293 10.63 1.69 17.31
C TYR A 293 11.60 2.83 16.96
N LYS A 294 12.36 3.28 17.95
CA LYS A 294 13.31 4.38 17.82
C LYS A 294 14.68 3.87 17.39
N ILE A 295 14.77 3.49 16.12
CA ILE A 295 16.01 3.04 15.48
C ILE A 295 17.03 4.19 15.39
N LEU A 296 16.54 5.42 15.24
CA LEU A 296 17.33 6.64 15.30
C LEU A 296 16.97 7.44 16.56
N LYS A 297 17.97 8.02 17.21
CA LYS A 297 17.79 9.06 18.22
C LYS A 297 17.67 10.40 17.53
N LYS A 298 16.75 11.25 18.01
CA LYS A 298 16.55 12.61 17.50
C LYS A 298 16.95 13.62 18.57
N GLU A 299 17.65 14.67 18.15
CA GLU A 299 18.00 15.81 18.97
C GLU A 299 17.56 17.12 18.29
N PRO A 300 16.77 17.98 18.98
CA PRO A 300 16.18 17.78 20.31
C PRO A 300 15.08 16.71 20.31
N MET A 301 14.85 16.07 21.46
CA MET A 301 13.79 15.08 21.63
C MET A 301 12.41 15.75 21.56
N SER A 302 11.62 15.43 20.54
CA SER A 302 10.23 15.89 20.40
C SER A 302 9.40 14.90 19.59
N LYS A 303 8.08 15.13 19.52
CA LYS A 303 7.13 14.30 18.74
C LYS A 303 7.04 14.71 17.26
N THR A 304 7.77 15.74 16.85
CA THR A 304 7.71 16.32 15.51
C THR A 304 9.10 16.38 14.90
N ILE A 305 9.17 16.45 13.58
CA ILE A 305 10.43 16.57 12.83
C ILE A 305 10.58 18.02 12.36
N SER A 306 11.72 18.63 12.68
CA SER A 306 12.13 19.97 12.25
C SER A 306 13.34 19.89 11.32
N ARG A 307 13.53 20.90 10.48
CA ARG A 307 14.71 21.03 9.58
C ARG A 307 16.02 21.28 10.31
N THR A 308 15.95 21.65 11.58
CA THR A 308 17.10 21.87 12.46
C THR A 308 17.48 20.62 13.25
N ASP A 309 16.70 19.54 13.13
CA ASP A 309 16.91 18.33 13.92
C ASP A 309 18.15 17.58 13.44
N VAL A 310 18.75 16.86 14.39
CA VAL A 310 19.88 15.98 14.16
C VAL A 310 19.49 14.56 14.57
N PHE A 311 19.94 13.60 13.78
CA PHE A 311 19.63 12.19 13.93
C PHE A 311 20.91 11.40 14.15
N GLU A 312 20.86 10.42 15.04
CA GLU A 312 21.98 9.55 15.39
C GLU A 312 21.49 8.09 15.41
N PHE A 313 22.32 7.14 14.98
CA PHE A 313 21.99 5.73 15.09
C PHE A 313 21.83 5.31 16.57
N ASN A 314 20.69 4.69 16.92
CA ASN A 314 20.46 4.22 18.28
C ASN A 314 21.10 2.84 18.51
N SER A 315 22.40 2.80 18.77
CA SER A 315 23.16 1.57 19.05
C SER A 315 22.59 0.73 20.20
N HIS A 316 21.91 1.36 21.17
CA HIS A 316 21.31 0.72 22.34
C HIS A 316 19.84 0.32 22.18
N PHE A 317 19.30 0.38 20.96
CA PHE A 317 17.91 -0.04 20.70
C PHE A 317 17.67 -1.51 21.09
N THR A 318 16.50 -1.77 21.66
CA THR A 318 16.00 -3.12 22.00
C THR A 318 14.59 -3.31 21.47
N ASP A 319 14.25 -4.53 21.04
CA ASP A 319 12.96 -4.93 20.47
C ASP A 319 11.85 -5.19 21.53
N LYS A 320 12.17 -4.98 22.81
CA LYS A 320 11.25 -5.14 23.95
C LYS A 320 10.42 -3.89 24.19
#